data_AF-A0A0B7KIA7-F1
#
_entry.id   AF-A0A0B7KIA7-F1
#
_cell.length_a   1.000
_cell.length_b   1.000
_cell.length_c   1.000
_cell.angle_alpha   90.00
_cell.angle_beta   90.00
_cell.angle_gamma   90.00
#
_symmetry.space_group_name_H-M   'P 1'
#
loop_
_entity.id
_entity.type
_entity.pdbx_description
1 polymer ?
#
loop_
_entity_poly.entity_id
_entity_poly.type
_entity_poly.pdbx_seq_one_letter_code
_entity_poly.pdbx_strand_id
1 'polypeptide(L)'
;MIFRDAKRLSLLVAPVLLLLYLTYSVYHSPLALAQDQVLGAHGSPQQQNQNQEHLSSPDSNQEDDSSNSEESKADTDTLKGVPIFPNGAQTDIPPPKENEESGLVLGHVEEELVAPETHKEIFSQSTLNKQFFYIDMDGATILNPNLIPHPTEDERWIVVAQLKNADHMSVDSFEIECTASFRDLAMRCDGAPKVLPIKPTTGDKCTGKWEINNLNSGPHDARVFMGPESPFVVYGSNSQFICFGQFVQSFQYLSNWDSQPKPPLFETGTEMQRPEPSGNQVEKNWFLFWDAEGNMYTHYDAYPKRGFSRLYSDGTTGPDLALLAAESDGKCLDKYMPKLATENEWIHQATNSLLLTMCRRSDQTCVRSEENTFIITIIQQKVLQGLRSVYEPYVMVFNQRAPFAIHGISKRPLWIHGRKPRLDQSTTDMFYVTSMGWKSHGQKNHGYLDDNLFLAFGIEDEMGGAIDIVANDLVDDLGLCYEA
;
A
#
# COMPACT_ATOMS: atom_id res chain seq x y z
N MET A 1 2.32 40.17 -56.01
CA MET A 1 2.60 40.82 -54.71
C MET A 1 1.38 40.88 -53.78
N ILE A 2 0.15 40.98 -54.28
CA ILE A 2 -1.09 41.15 -53.46
C ILE A 2 -1.41 39.97 -52.51
N PHE A 3 -1.09 38.73 -52.87
CA PHE A 3 -1.40 37.55 -52.04
C PHE A 3 -0.53 37.39 -50.79
N ARG A 4 0.63 38.07 -50.72
CA ARG A 4 1.57 37.90 -49.61
C ARG A 4 1.22 38.80 -48.41
N ASP A 5 0.51 39.90 -48.65
CA ASP A 5 0.06 40.83 -47.61
C ASP A 5 -1.27 40.40 -46.97
N ALA A 6 -2.12 39.65 -47.70
CA ALA A 6 -3.37 39.12 -47.15
C ALA A 6 -3.16 38.15 -45.97
N LYS A 7 -2.11 37.31 -46.02
CA LYS A 7 -1.76 36.39 -44.92
C LYS A 7 -1.25 37.12 -43.67
N ARG A 8 -0.58 38.26 -43.82
CA ARG A 8 -0.11 39.07 -42.69
C ARG A 8 -1.26 39.84 -42.07
N LEU A 9 -2.19 40.32 -42.90
CA LEU A 9 -3.41 40.98 -42.43
C LEU A 9 -4.33 40.00 -41.69
N SER A 10 -4.49 38.76 -42.16
CA SER A 10 -5.31 37.75 -41.45
C SER A 10 -4.75 37.38 -40.09
N LEU A 11 -3.41 37.32 -39.96
CA LEU A 11 -2.74 37.04 -38.67
C LEU A 11 -2.94 38.17 -37.64
N LEU A 12 -3.16 39.41 -38.08
CA LEU A 12 -3.40 40.54 -37.19
C LEU A 12 -4.89 40.76 -36.88
N VAL A 13 -5.77 40.51 -37.85
CA VAL A 13 -7.21 40.80 -37.71
C VAL A 13 -7.96 39.67 -37.00
N ALA A 14 -7.59 38.40 -37.21
CA ALA A 14 -8.30 37.27 -36.61
C ALA A 14 -8.27 37.25 -35.06
N PRO A 15 -7.13 37.54 -34.38
CA PRO A 15 -7.11 37.59 -32.92
C PRO A 15 -7.97 38.72 -32.35
N VAL A 16 -8.00 39.87 -33.03
CA VAL A 16 -8.79 41.04 -32.60
C VAL A 16 -10.28 40.75 -32.71
N LEU A 17 -10.72 40.14 -33.81
CA LEU A 17 -12.11 39.74 -33.99
C LEU A 17 -12.55 38.65 -32.99
N LEU A 18 -11.66 37.69 -32.69
CA LEU A 18 -11.92 36.67 -31.67
C LEU A 18 -12.09 37.30 -30.29
N LEU A 19 -11.23 38.24 -29.92
CA LEU A 19 -11.29 38.92 -28.63
C LEU A 19 -12.55 39.75 -28.49
N LEU A 20 -12.94 40.49 -29.54
CA LEU A 20 -14.19 41.25 -29.58
C LEU A 20 -15.41 40.32 -29.44
N TYR A 21 -15.40 39.17 -30.13
CA TYR A 21 -16.48 38.18 -30.02
C TYR A 21 -16.61 37.60 -28.61
N LEU A 22 -15.49 37.24 -27.97
CA LEU A 22 -15.49 36.75 -26.58
C LEU A 22 -16.00 37.81 -25.61
N THR A 23 -15.56 39.07 -25.75
CA THR A 23 -16.06 40.16 -24.89
C THR A 23 -17.55 40.42 -25.09
N TYR A 24 -18.04 40.35 -26.34
CA TYR A 24 -19.45 40.49 -26.66
C TYR A 24 -20.28 39.33 -26.09
N SER A 25 -19.77 38.09 -26.20
CA SER A 25 -20.42 36.88 -25.67
C SER A 25 -20.54 36.93 -24.15
N VAL A 26 -19.48 37.33 -23.43
CA VAL A 26 -19.50 37.49 -21.97
C VAL A 26 -20.46 38.61 -21.54
N TYR A 27 -20.50 39.72 -22.29
CA TYR A 27 -21.39 40.84 -21.97
C TYR A 27 -22.88 40.50 -22.17
N HIS A 28 -23.21 39.69 -23.18
CA HIS A 28 -24.59 39.37 -23.54
C HIS A 28 -25.10 38.02 -23.02
N SER A 29 -24.23 37.15 -22.51
CA SER A 29 -24.60 35.88 -21.90
C SER A 29 -24.05 35.78 -20.47
N PRO A 30 -24.66 36.45 -19.48
CA PRO A 30 -24.32 36.21 -18.08
C PRO A 30 -24.88 34.84 -17.68
N LEU A 31 -24.14 33.77 -17.95
CA LEU A 31 -24.51 32.44 -17.47
C LEU A 31 -23.99 32.25 -16.03
N ALA A 32 -24.93 32.44 -15.10
CA ALA A 32 -25.12 31.71 -13.85
C ALA A 32 -23.88 31.38 -13.00
N LEU A 33 -23.53 32.31 -12.10
CA LEU A 33 -22.98 31.95 -10.80
C LEU A 33 -24.01 32.28 -9.72
N ALA A 34 -24.27 31.27 -8.89
CA ALA A 34 -25.03 31.27 -7.64
C ALA A 34 -26.57 31.37 -7.72
N GLN A 35 -27.22 30.21 -7.74
CA GLN A 35 -28.56 30.08 -7.18
C GLN A 35 -28.78 28.68 -6.60
N ASP A 36 -28.51 28.54 -5.30
CA ASP A 36 -29.25 27.66 -4.38
C ASP A 36 -29.29 28.39 -3.03
N GLN A 37 -30.40 29.09 -2.77
CA GLN A 37 -31.49 28.67 -1.90
C GLN A 37 -31.17 28.74 -0.40
N VAL A 38 -31.33 29.95 0.15
CA VAL A 38 -31.61 30.20 1.56
C VAL A 38 -33.13 30.41 1.68
N LEU A 39 -33.83 29.50 2.36
CA LEU A 39 -35.17 29.73 2.93
C LEU A 39 -35.40 28.80 4.14
N GLY A 40 -35.79 29.40 5.27
CA GLY A 40 -36.36 28.71 6.43
C GLY A 40 -35.44 28.71 7.66
N ALA A 41 -35.41 29.70 8.56
CA ALA A 41 -36.45 30.24 9.45
C ALA A 41 -36.32 29.73 10.91
N HIS A 42 -36.26 30.71 11.81
CA HIS A 42 -36.65 30.69 13.23
C HIS A 42 -35.81 29.94 14.28
N GLY A 43 -35.34 30.71 15.28
CA GLY A 43 -35.15 30.20 16.64
C GLY A 43 -34.01 30.81 17.44
N SER A 44 -34.14 32.06 17.89
CA SER A 44 -33.53 32.54 19.14
C SER A 44 -34.70 32.85 20.08
N PRO A 45 -34.63 32.55 21.40
CA PRO A 45 -33.64 33.22 22.25
C PRO A 45 -33.08 32.39 23.43
N GLN A 46 -32.10 33.00 24.10
CA GLN A 46 -31.58 32.73 25.45
C GLN A 46 -30.34 31.81 25.56
N GLN A 47 -29.18 32.45 25.60
CA GLN A 47 -28.12 32.05 26.52
C GLN A 47 -27.72 33.27 27.37
N GLN A 48 -28.07 33.19 28.65
CA GLN A 48 -27.48 33.98 29.73
C GLN A 48 -26.47 33.09 30.46
N ASN A 49 -25.41 33.74 30.94
CA ASN A 49 -24.43 33.34 31.96
C ASN A 49 -23.28 32.46 31.47
N GLN A 50 -22.06 32.99 31.35
CA GLN A 50 -21.14 33.40 32.44
C GLN A 50 -20.71 32.23 33.32
N ASN A 51 -19.49 31.77 33.03
CA ASN A 51 -18.60 31.12 33.99
C ASN A 51 -18.31 32.10 35.15
N GLN A 52 -18.37 31.62 36.40
CA GLN A 52 -17.18 31.51 37.26
C GLN A 52 -17.53 30.95 38.65
N GLU A 53 -16.71 29.96 39.04
CA GLU A 53 -16.11 29.74 40.36
C GLU A 53 -17.02 29.56 41.59
N HIS A 54 -16.99 28.35 42.18
CA HIS A 54 -16.32 28.19 43.48
C HIS A 54 -16.11 26.71 43.89
N LEU A 55 -14.94 26.50 44.51
CA LEU A 55 -14.46 25.36 45.29
C LEU A 55 -15.52 24.61 46.13
N SER A 56 -15.43 23.28 46.19
CA SER A 56 -14.99 22.50 47.38
C SER A 56 -15.37 21.01 47.30
N SER A 57 -14.39 20.13 47.51
CA SER A 57 -14.57 18.73 47.98
C SER A 57 -14.90 18.74 49.50
N PRO A 58 -15.20 17.63 50.22
CA PRO A 58 -15.09 16.20 49.86
C PRO A 58 -16.24 15.29 50.40
N ASP A 59 -16.04 13.98 50.20
CA ASP A 59 -16.52 12.83 50.99
C ASP A 59 -18.00 12.40 50.93
N SER A 60 -18.20 11.15 50.47
CA SER A 60 -18.56 9.99 51.30
C SER A 60 -19.55 9.02 50.62
N ASN A 61 -19.07 7.79 50.44
CA ASN A 61 -19.65 6.51 50.85
C ASN A 61 -21.10 6.10 50.51
N GLN A 62 -21.17 4.79 50.24
CA GLN A 62 -22.27 3.84 50.46
C GLN A 62 -23.36 3.86 49.38
N GLU A 63 -23.59 2.79 48.64
CA GLU A 63 -23.84 1.35 48.91
C GLU A 63 -25.25 1.07 48.38
N ASP A 64 -25.43 -0.16 47.92
CA ASP A 64 -26.70 -0.85 47.81
C ASP A 64 -27.60 -0.62 46.57
N ASP A 65 -27.41 -1.58 45.65
CA ASP A 65 -28.31 -2.72 45.44
C ASP A 65 -29.50 -2.59 44.48
N SER A 66 -29.66 -3.72 43.80
CA SER A 66 -30.91 -4.30 43.31
C SER A 66 -31.50 -3.81 41.96
N SER A 67 -31.37 -4.73 41.00
CA SER A 67 -32.46 -5.26 40.16
C SER A 67 -33.54 -4.28 39.66
N ASN A 68 -33.63 -4.12 38.34
CA ASN A 68 -34.63 -4.88 37.59
C ASN A 68 -34.45 -4.74 36.08
N SER A 69 -34.79 -5.85 35.44
CA SER A 69 -35.18 -5.99 34.05
C SER A 69 -36.06 -4.85 33.55
N GLU A 70 -35.73 -4.29 32.39
CA GLU A 70 -36.76 -3.88 31.44
C GLU A 70 -36.24 -3.96 30.01
N GLU A 71 -37.03 -4.68 29.23
CA GLU A 71 -36.90 -5.00 27.83
C GLU A 71 -37.36 -3.76 27.03
N SER A 72 -36.45 -3.05 26.35
CA SER A 72 -36.83 -1.97 25.45
C SER A 72 -36.17 -2.11 24.08
N LYS A 73 -37.00 -2.53 23.13
CA LYS A 73 -37.03 -2.21 21.69
C LYS A 73 -35.89 -1.30 21.22
N ALA A 74 -35.01 -1.87 20.39
CA ALA A 74 -34.06 -1.13 19.58
C ALA A 74 -34.81 -0.40 18.46
N ASP A 75 -34.82 0.93 18.54
CA ASP A 75 -35.06 1.83 17.42
C ASP A 75 -33.88 1.72 16.45
N THR A 76 -34.16 1.24 15.25
CA THR A 76 -33.34 1.42 14.06
C THR A 76 -33.38 2.88 13.62
N ASP A 77 -32.24 3.58 13.70
CA ASP A 77 -32.05 4.80 12.92
C ASP A 77 -30.67 4.83 12.21
N THR A 78 -30.79 4.67 10.90
CA THR A 78 -29.96 5.15 9.78
C THR A 78 -28.43 5.34 9.93
N LEU A 79 -27.69 4.30 9.54
CA LEU A 79 -26.39 4.45 8.86
C LEU A 79 -26.62 4.89 7.40
N LYS A 80 -26.45 6.19 7.13
CA LYS A 80 -26.30 6.72 5.77
C LYS A 80 -24.82 6.62 5.37
N GLY A 81 -24.53 5.98 4.24
CA GLY A 81 -23.22 6.10 3.57
C GLY A 81 -22.57 4.82 3.03
N VAL A 82 -23.24 3.67 2.99
CA VAL A 82 -22.70 2.49 2.30
C VAL A 82 -22.96 2.61 0.79
N PRO A 83 -21.94 2.56 -0.08
CA PRO A 83 -22.17 2.47 -1.51
C PRO A 83 -22.86 1.14 -1.83
N ILE A 84 -24.04 1.22 -2.43
CA ILE A 84 -24.77 0.07 -2.95
C ILE A 84 -24.12 -0.29 -4.29
N PHE A 85 -23.49 -1.46 -4.36
CA PHE A 85 -23.03 -2.04 -5.62
C PHE A 85 -24.26 -2.30 -6.51
N PRO A 86 -24.29 -1.81 -7.77
CA PRO A 86 -25.34 -2.20 -8.69
C PRO A 86 -25.19 -3.69 -9.01
N ASN A 87 -26.22 -4.46 -8.66
CA ASN A 87 -26.36 -5.86 -9.05
C ASN A 87 -26.21 -6.01 -10.57
N GLY A 88 -25.30 -6.92 -10.95
CA GLY A 88 -25.07 -7.52 -12.26
C GLY A 88 -25.98 -7.06 -13.40
N ALA A 89 -25.49 -6.13 -14.21
CA ALA A 89 -25.75 -6.17 -15.63
C ALA A 89 -24.71 -7.11 -16.25
N GLN A 90 -25.14 -8.33 -16.59
CA GLN A 90 -24.40 -9.21 -17.50
C GLN A 90 -24.11 -8.44 -18.78
N THR A 91 -22.88 -7.96 -18.93
CA THR A 91 -22.35 -7.61 -20.24
C THR A 91 -21.82 -8.91 -20.84
N ASP A 92 -22.60 -9.48 -21.75
CA ASP A 92 -22.14 -10.55 -22.64
C ASP A 92 -20.96 -10.03 -23.46
N ILE A 93 -19.75 -10.17 -22.94
CA ILE A 93 -18.53 -10.05 -23.72
C ILE A 93 -18.45 -11.36 -24.52
N PRO A 94 -18.62 -11.34 -25.86
CA PRO A 94 -18.53 -12.56 -26.64
C PRO A 94 -17.11 -13.11 -26.53
N PRO A 95 -16.93 -14.44 -26.43
CA PRO A 95 -15.61 -15.05 -26.45
C PRO A 95 -14.89 -14.66 -27.75
N PRO A 96 -13.56 -14.55 -27.74
CA PRO A 96 -12.81 -14.28 -28.96
C PRO A 96 -13.11 -15.40 -29.95
N LYS A 97 -13.65 -15.02 -31.12
CA LYS A 97 -13.93 -15.95 -32.20
C LYS A 97 -12.61 -16.57 -32.67
N GLU A 98 -12.46 -17.87 -32.44
CA GLU A 98 -11.52 -18.70 -33.17
C GLU A 98 -11.90 -18.67 -34.66
N ASN A 99 -11.10 -17.97 -35.46
CA ASN A 99 -11.15 -18.11 -36.90
C ASN A 99 -10.22 -19.27 -37.28
N GLU A 100 -10.80 -20.47 -37.40
CA GLU A 100 -10.24 -21.51 -38.25
C GLU A 100 -10.37 -21.07 -39.72
N GLU A 101 -9.30 -20.50 -40.27
CA GLU A 101 -9.02 -20.64 -41.70
C GLU A 101 -7.53 -20.94 -41.90
N SER A 102 -7.30 -22.10 -42.50
CA SER A 102 -6.02 -22.66 -42.89
C SER A 102 -5.25 -21.75 -43.86
N GLY A 103 -3.96 -21.53 -43.59
CA GLY A 103 -3.01 -21.13 -44.63
C GLY A 103 -1.83 -20.29 -44.15
N LEU A 104 -0.64 -20.91 -44.18
CA LEU A 104 0.69 -20.32 -44.01
C LEU A 104 1.16 -20.06 -42.56
N VAL A 105 1.86 -21.05 -42.01
CA VAL A 105 2.73 -20.91 -40.84
C VAL A 105 3.90 -19.99 -41.19
N LEU A 106 3.76 -18.70 -40.93
CA LEU A 106 4.88 -17.81 -40.67
C LEU A 106 5.10 -17.84 -39.17
N GLY A 107 6.14 -18.56 -38.74
CA GLY A 107 6.57 -18.57 -37.35
C GLY A 107 6.95 -17.16 -36.91
N HIS A 108 6.02 -16.48 -36.25
CA HIS A 108 6.40 -15.51 -35.24
C HIS A 108 6.88 -16.31 -34.03
N VAL A 109 8.19 -16.52 -34.01
CA VAL A 109 8.91 -16.68 -32.75
C VAL A 109 8.57 -15.42 -31.97
N GLU A 110 7.65 -15.52 -31.00
CA GLU A 110 7.62 -14.55 -29.90
C GLU A 110 9.04 -14.55 -29.35
N GLU A 111 9.79 -13.50 -29.64
CA GLU A 111 11.16 -13.35 -29.19
C GLU A 111 11.10 -13.37 -27.67
N GLU A 112 11.51 -14.50 -27.08
CA GLU A 112 11.46 -14.72 -25.65
C GLU A 112 12.28 -13.62 -25.00
N LEU A 113 11.58 -12.71 -24.32
CA LEU A 113 12.18 -11.52 -23.75
C LEU A 113 13.10 -11.92 -22.60
N VAL A 114 14.40 -11.86 -22.87
CA VAL A 114 15.43 -12.18 -21.90
C VAL A 114 15.53 -11.04 -20.88
N ALA A 115 15.50 -11.37 -19.59
CA ALA A 115 15.75 -10.41 -18.53
C ALA A 115 17.11 -9.70 -18.73
N PRO A 116 17.23 -8.40 -18.40
CA PRO A 116 18.51 -7.72 -18.49
C PRO A 116 19.57 -8.40 -17.61
N GLU A 117 20.81 -8.51 -18.08
CA GLU A 117 21.92 -9.10 -17.29
C GLU A 117 22.18 -8.34 -15.98
N THR A 118 21.76 -7.07 -15.92
CA THR A 118 21.81 -6.20 -14.74
C THR A 118 20.88 -6.64 -13.62
N HIS A 119 19.94 -7.55 -13.88
CA HIS A 119 18.93 -7.99 -12.94
C HIS A 119 19.14 -9.45 -12.54
N LYS A 120 18.52 -9.80 -11.42
CA LYS A 120 18.30 -11.20 -11.03
C LYS A 120 16.86 -11.56 -11.35
N GLU A 121 16.66 -12.47 -12.30
CA GLU A 121 15.33 -12.93 -12.65
C GLU A 121 14.77 -13.95 -11.64
N ILE A 122 13.47 -13.84 -11.34
CA ILE A 122 12.71 -14.76 -10.50
C ILE A 122 11.50 -15.31 -11.24
N PHE A 123 11.15 -16.56 -10.93
CA PHE A 123 10.22 -17.37 -11.72
C PHE A 123 9.09 -17.96 -10.86
N SER A 124 7.87 -17.95 -11.38
CA SER A 124 6.71 -18.51 -10.69
C SER A 124 6.85 -20.02 -10.51
N GLN A 125 6.44 -20.50 -9.34
CA GLN A 125 6.31 -21.92 -9.04
C GLN A 125 4.97 -22.49 -9.52
N SER A 126 3.92 -21.66 -9.63
CA SER A 126 2.57 -22.10 -9.99
C SER A 126 2.23 -22.03 -11.47
N THR A 127 2.87 -21.17 -12.27
CA THR A 127 2.55 -21.04 -13.70
C THR A 127 3.45 -21.92 -14.58
N LEU A 128 2.87 -22.49 -15.63
CA LEU A 128 3.59 -23.36 -16.58
C LEU A 128 4.65 -22.57 -17.37
N ASN A 129 4.35 -21.33 -17.74
CA ASN A 129 5.25 -20.42 -18.44
C ASN A 129 6.22 -19.69 -17.50
N LYS A 130 6.20 -20.00 -16.19
CA LYS A 130 7.04 -19.38 -15.16
C LYS A 130 6.82 -17.88 -14.95
N GLN A 131 5.84 -17.27 -15.60
CA GLN A 131 5.53 -15.86 -15.47
C GLN A 131 4.71 -15.59 -14.21
N PHE A 132 4.68 -14.34 -13.78
CA PHE A 132 3.70 -13.90 -12.79
C PHE A 132 2.26 -14.13 -13.27
N PHE A 133 1.31 -14.04 -12.35
CA PHE A 133 -0.12 -14.15 -12.62
C PHE A 133 -0.87 -12.91 -12.14
N TYR A 134 -2.01 -12.62 -12.78
CA TYR A 134 -2.85 -11.48 -12.41
C TYR A 134 -3.68 -11.77 -11.15
N ILE A 135 -4.02 -10.71 -10.45
CA ILE A 135 -5.00 -10.71 -9.37
C ILE A 135 -6.30 -10.12 -9.91
N ASP A 136 -7.37 -10.90 -9.89
CA ASP A 136 -8.71 -10.52 -10.34
C ASP A 136 -9.64 -10.40 -9.14
N MET A 137 -10.04 -9.16 -8.84
CA MET A 137 -10.97 -8.82 -7.77
C MET A 137 -12.39 -8.59 -8.27
N ASP A 138 -12.90 -9.54 -9.05
CA ASP A 138 -14.25 -9.52 -9.64
C ASP A 138 -14.47 -8.27 -10.51
N GLY A 139 -13.49 -7.97 -11.36
CA GLY A 139 -13.51 -6.81 -12.27
C GLY A 139 -13.18 -5.46 -11.64
N ALA A 140 -12.88 -5.40 -10.33
CA ALA A 140 -12.41 -4.16 -9.70
C ALA A 140 -11.01 -3.76 -10.21
N THR A 141 -10.84 -2.48 -10.53
CA THR A 141 -9.52 -1.90 -10.80
C THR A 141 -8.81 -1.62 -9.49
N ILE A 142 -7.65 -2.25 -9.30
CA ILE A 142 -6.96 -2.24 -8.00
C ILE A 142 -5.52 -1.74 -8.10
N LEU A 143 -5.05 -1.20 -6.99
CA LEU A 143 -3.67 -0.77 -6.77
C LEU A 143 -3.10 -1.51 -5.57
N ASN A 144 -1.79 -1.71 -5.56
CA ASN A 144 -1.05 -2.10 -4.35
C ASN A 144 -1.61 -3.34 -3.62
N PRO A 145 -1.70 -4.51 -4.28
CA PRO A 145 -2.29 -5.70 -3.69
C PRO A 145 -1.43 -6.34 -2.59
N ASN A 146 -2.11 -7.05 -1.70
CA ASN A 146 -1.60 -7.83 -0.59
C ASN A 146 -2.15 -9.25 -0.66
N LEU A 147 -1.33 -10.23 -0.28
CA LEU A 147 -1.68 -11.65 -0.28
C LEU A 147 -1.19 -12.31 1.01
N ILE A 148 -2.12 -12.80 1.83
CA ILE A 148 -1.81 -13.61 3.02
C ILE A 148 -2.60 -14.92 3.00
N PRO A 149 -2.10 -16.00 3.62
CA PRO A 149 -2.87 -17.24 3.78
C PRO A 149 -4.20 -17.00 4.47
N HIS A 150 -5.24 -17.70 4.03
CA HIS A 150 -6.50 -17.73 4.77
C HIS A 150 -6.26 -18.36 6.17
N PRO A 151 -6.92 -17.90 7.24
CA PRO A 151 -6.68 -18.42 8.59
C PRO A 151 -7.10 -19.88 8.80
N THR A 152 -8.07 -20.36 8.01
CA THR A 152 -8.78 -21.63 8.27
C THR A 152 -8.94 -22.51 7.04
N GLU A 153 -8.66 -22.01 5.84
CA GLU A 153 -8.91 -22.72 4.58
C GLU A 153 -7.60 -22.94 3.83
N ASP A 154 -7.33 -24.21 3.50
CA ASP A 154 -6.21 -24.57 2.63
C ASP A 154 -6.45 -24.07 1.20
N GLU A 155 -5.37 -23.72 0.49
CA GLU A 155 -5.40 -23.23 -0.90
C GLU A 155 -6.31 -22.01 -1.14
N ARG A 156 -6.54 -21.26 -0.06
CA ARG A 156 -7.22 -19.97 -0.08
C ARG A 156 -6.34 -18.90 0.52
N TRP A 157 -6.49 -17.70 -0.02
CA TRP A 157 -5.75 -16.52 0.42
C TRP A 157 -6.71 -15.35 0.59
N ILE A 158 -6.37 -14.47 1.51
CA ILE A 158 -7.02 -13.18 1.63
C ILE A 158 -6.24 -12.20 0.76
N VAL A 159 -6.96 -11.56 -0.17
CA VAL A 159 -6.45 -10.51 -1.04
C VAL A 159 -6.99 -9.18 -0.54
N VAL A 160 -6.09 -8.23 -0.30
CA VAL A 160 -6.45 -6.84 0.03
C VAL A 160 -5.75 -5.89 -0.92
N ALA A 161 -6.49 -4.95 -1.50
CA ALA A 161 -5.91 -3.96 -2.40
C ALA A 161 -6.66 -2.63 -2.31
N GLN A 162 -5.99 -1.55 -2.71
CA GLN A 162 -6.64 -0.25 -2.79
C GLN A 162 -7.51 -0.19 -4.04
N LEU A 163 -8.76 0.23 -3.87
CA LEU A 163 -9.69 0.44 -4.98
C LEU A 163 -9.28 1.70 -5.74
N LYS A 164 -9.08 1.58 -7.05
CA LYS A 164 -8.88 2.75 -7.92
C LYS A 164 -10.24 3.39 -8.21
N ASN A 165 -10.44 4.63 -7.76
CA ASN A 165 -11.64 5.37 -8.09
C ASN A 165 -11.72 5.66 -9.59
N ALA A 166 -12.88 5.40 -10.19
CA ALA A 166 -13.17 5.80 -11.56
C ALA A 166 -13.25 7.32 -11.71
N ASP A 167 -13.63 8.03 -10.64
CA ASP A 167 -13.58 9.48 -10.58
C ASP A 167 -12.23 9.93 -10.01
N HIS A 168 -11.38 10.48 -10.87
CA HIS A 168 -10.07 11.04 -10.51
C HIS A 168 -10.17 12.27 -9.58
N MET A 169 -11.36 12.84 -9.40
CA MET A 169 -11.61 13.93 -8.44
C MET A 169 -12.08 13.44 -7.07
N SER A 170 -12.34 12.15 -6.90
CA SER A 170 -12.71 11.59 -5.60
C SER A 170 -11.56 11.74 -4.61
N VAL A 171 -11.89 12.23 -3.42
CA VAL A 171 -10.96 12.36 -2.29
C VAL A 171 -11.08 11.18 -1.30
N ASP A 172 -12.07 10.32 -1.51
CA ASP A 172 -12.25 9.10 -0.72
C ASP A 172 -11.32 8.00 -1.25
N SER A 173 -10.71 7.26 -0.34
CA SER A 173 -9.85 6.12 -0.64
C SER A 173 -10.32 4.92 0.17
N PHE A 174 -10.38 3.75 -0.50
CA PHE A 174 -10.90 2.53 0.08
C PHE A 174 -9.93 1.39 -0.14
N GLU A 175 -9.74 0.59 0.90
CA GLU A 175 -9.14 -0.74 0.80
C GLU A 175 -10.26 -1.76 0.68
N ILE A 176 -10.13 -2.70 -0.26
CA ILE A 176 -11.11 -3.76 -0.49
C ILE A 176 -10.48 -5.13 -0.26
N GLU A 177 -11.29 -6.08 0.18
CA GLU A 177 -10.88 -7.43 0.56
C GLU A 177 -11.74 -8.50 -0.13
N CYS A 178 -11.13 -9.63 -0.49
CA CYS A 178 -11.85 -10.87 -0.74
C CYS A 178 -11.05 -12.11 -0.31
N THR A 179 -11.74 -13.23 -0.13
CA THR A 179 -11.12 -14.56 -0.20
C THR A 179 -10.94 -14.92 -1.67
N ALA A 180 -9.76 -15.43 -2.02
CA ALA A 180 -9.39 -15.81 -3.37
C ALA A 180 -8.74 -17.20 -3.42
N SER A 181 -8.76 -17.81 -4.60
CA SER A 181 -7.99 -19.01 -4.90
C SER A 181 -7.26 -18.86 -6.24
N PHE A 182 -6.24 -19.68 -6.44
CA PHE A 182 -5.56 -19.75 -7.73
C PHE A 182 -6.38 -20.61 -8.71
N ARG A 183 -6.87 -20.03 -9.79
CA ARG A 183 -7.71 -20.68 -10.81
C ARG A 183 -7.60 -19.97 -12.15
N ASP A 184 -7.61 -20.75 -13.22
CA ASP A 184 -7.44 -20.27 -14.59
C ASP A 184 -6.18 -19.39 -14.75
N LEU A 185 -5.08 -19.82 -14.13
CA LEU A 185 -3.78 -19.14 -14.12
C LEU A 185 -3.78 -17.73 -13.51
N ALA A 186 -4.76 -17.42 -12.66
CA ALA A 186 -4.86 -16.15 -11.95
C ALA A 186 -5.26 -16.37 -10.48
N MET A 187 -4.97 -15.38 -9.63
CA MET A 187 -5.53 -15.31 -8.28
C MET A 187 -6.88 -14.61 -8.37
N ARG A 188 -7.99 -15.32 -8.14
CA ARG A 188 -9.33 -14.78 -8.36
C ARG A 188 -10.17 -14.80 -7.08
N CYS A 189 -10.87 -13.71 -6.80
CA CYS A 189 -11.84 -13.67 -5.71
C CYS A 189 -12.97 -14.68 -5.89
N ASP A 190 -13.46 -15.23 -4.78
CA ASP A 190 -14.62 -16.13 -4.71
C ASP A 190 -15.96 -15.44 -4.90
N GLY A 191 -15.98 -14.12 -4.77
CA GLY A 191 -17.11 -13.25 -5.05
C GLY A 191 -16.69 -11.79 -4.96
N ALA A 192 -17.67 -10.89 -5.05
CA ALA A 192 -17.43 -9.46 -5.03
C ALA A 192 -16.63 -9.03 -3.78
N PRO A 193 -15.59 -8.19 -3.95
CA PRO A 193 -14.79 -7.72 -2.83
C PRO A 193 -15.57 -6.77 -1.94
N LYS A 194 -15.23 -6.73 -0.65
CA LYS A 194 -15.87 -5.88 0.36
C LYS A 194 -14.93 -4.77 0.78
N VAL A 195 -15.46 -3.57 1.01
CA VAL A 195 -14.67 -2.46 1.59
C VAL A 195 -14.31 -2.80 3.04
N LEU A 196 -13.03 -2.66 3.38
CA LEU A 196 -12.57 -2.80 4.76
C LEU A 196 -13.14 -1.65 5.62
N PRO A 197 -13.68 -1.93 6.81
CA PRO A 197 -14.32 -0.93 7.66
C PRO A 197 -13.30 -0.07 8.44
N ILE A 198 -12.29 0.47 7.75
CA ILE A 198 -11.30 1.38 8.33
C ILE A 198 -11.95 2.76 8.49
N LYS A 199 -11.90 3.31 9.71
CA LYS A 199 -12.47 4.63 10.00
C LYS A 199 -11.62 5.73 9.36
N PRO A 200 -12.21 6.65 8.58
CA PRO A 200 -11.50 7.82 8.07
C PRO A 200 -10.98 8.72 9.19
N THR A 201 -9.87 9.38 8.94
CA THR A 201 -9.30 10.44 9.79
C THR A 201 -9.51 11.81 9.15
N THR A 202 -9.51 12.88 9.95
CA THR A 202 -9.66 14.25 9.45
C THR A 202 -8.31 14.91 9.14
N GLY A 203 -8.20 15.60 8.00
CA GLY A 203 -7.03 16.40 7.64
C GLY A 203 -7.19 17.89 7.92
N ASP A 204 -6.40 18.42 8.86
CA ASP A 204 -6.36 19.86 9.17
C ASP A 204 -4.94 20.46 9.28
N LYS A 205 -3.90 19.63 9.07
CA LYS A 205 -2.49 19.99 9.28
C LYS A 205 -1.66 20.08 8.01
N CYS A 206 -2.25 19.77 6.85
CA CYS A 206 -1.54 19.92 5.59
C CYS A 206 -1.47 21.39 5.19
N THR A 207 -0.26 21.85 4.87
CA THR A 207 0.02 23.26 4.52
C THR A 207 0.85 23.35 3.25
N GLY A 208 0.82 24.52 2.61
CA GLY A 208 1.60 24.79 1.40
C GLY A 208 1.26 23.83 0.27
N LYS A 209 2.27 23.16 -0.31
CA LYS A 209 2.06 22.24 -1.45
C LYS A 209 1.21 21.01 -1.11
N TRP A 210 0.96 20.74 0.17
CA TRP A 210 0.18 19.59 0.62
C TRP A 210 -1.25 19.93 1.02
N GLU A 211 -1.66 21.21 0.98
CA GLU A 211 -2.97 21.66 1.48
C GLU A 211 -4.16 20.88 0.91
N ILE A 212 -4.06 20.44 -0.36
CA ILE A 212 -5.09 19.60 -1.00
C ILE A 212 -5.31 18.26 -0.28
N ASN A 213 -4.28 17.71 0.37
CA ASN A 213 -4.37 16.45 1.10
C ASN A 213 -5.21 16.57 2.37
N ASN A 214 -5.61 17.78 2.80
CA ASN A 214 -6.62 17.93 3.86
C ASN A 214 -8.00 17.39 3.44
N LEU A 215 -8.25 17.27 2.13
CA LEU A 215 -9.50 16.72 1.61
C LEU A 215 -9.52 15.19 1.58
N ASN A 216 -8.35 14.54 1.71
CA ASN A 216 -8.26 13.08 1.67
C ASN A 216 -9.13 12.46 2.77
N SER A 217 -9.74 11.32 2.44
CA SER A 217 -10.64 10.60 3.32
C SER A 217 -10.38 9.10 3.18
N GLY A 218 -10.11 8.43 4.29
CA GLY A 218 -9.90 6.98 4.32
C GLY A 218 -8.44 6.51 4.25
N PRO A 219 -8.22 5.19 4.22
CA PRO A 219 -6.89 4.57 4.12
C PRO A 219 -6.29 4.68 2.72
N HIS A 220 -4.96 4.81 2.66
CA HIS A 220 -4.18 4.76 1.43
C HIS A 220 -3.03 3.77 1.53
N ASP A 221 -2.71 3.12 0.40
CA ASP A 221 -1.54 2.28 0.17
C ASP A 221 -1.34 1.22 1.27
N ALA A 222 -2.41 0.53 1.65
CA ALA A 222 -2.35 -0.42 2.76
C ALA A 222 -1.44 -1.62 2.50
N ARG A 223 -0.82 -2.09 3.58
CA ARG A 223 0.00 -3.29 3.66
C ARG A 223 -0.62 -4.24 4.65
N VAL A 224 -1.12 -5.38 4.18
CA VAL A 224 -1.69 -6.43 5.01
C VAL A 224 -0.71 -7.58 5.10
N PHE A 225 -0.39 -8.01 6.32
CA PHE A 225 0.62 -9.03 6.57
C PHE A 225 0.35 -9.81 7.85
N MET A 226 0.91 -11.02 7.92
CA MET A 226 0.94 -11.80 9.15
C MET A 226 2.08 -11.30 10.05
N GLY A 227 1.77 -10.94 11.30
CA GLY A 227 2.75 -10.80 12.37
C GLY A 227 3.07 -12.15 13.04
N PRO A 228 3.88 -12.17 14.12
CA PRO A 228 4.20 -13.40 14.84
C PRO A 228 2.97 -14.15 15.33
N GLU A 229 1.93 -13.42 15.77
CA GLU A 229 0.73 -14.01 16.35
C GLU A 229 -0.57 -13.68 15.64
N SER A 230 -0.70 -12.47 15.13
CA SER A 230 -1.93 -11.93 14.50
C SER A 230 -1.60 -11.18 13.20
N PRO A 231 -2.55 -11.07 12.26
CA PRO A 231 -2.42 -10.23 11.09
C PRO A 231 -2.62 -8.74 11.44
N PHE A 232 -1.90 -7.88 10.73
CA PHE A 232 -2.00 -6.43 10.86
C PHE A 232 -2.18 -5.79 9.49
N VAL A 233 -2.76 -4.59 9.50
CA VAL A 233 -2.73 -3.67 8.38
C VAL A 233 -1.95 -2.41 8.77
N VAL A 234 -1.07 -1.97 7.89
CA VAL A 234 -0.44 -0.64 7.97
C VAL A 234 -0.92 0.19 6.79
N TYR A 235 -1.36 1.42 7.02
CA TYR A 235 -1.92 2.27 5.96
C TYR A 235 -1.64 3.76 6.22
N GLY A 236 -1.70 4.56 5.17
CA GLY A 236 -1.61 6.01 5.27
C GLY A 236 -2.95 6.67 5.49
N SER A 237 -3.01 7.71 6.31
CA SER A 237 -4.18 8.58 6.42
C SER A 237 -3.80 9.95 6.99
N ASN A 238 -4.75 10.88 7.09
CA ASN A 238 -4.49 12.20 7.66
C ASN A 238 -4.08 12.10 9.14
N SER A 239 -3.04 12.85 9.49
CA SER A 239 -2.37 12.72 10.77
C SER A 239 -2.90 13.68 11.84
N GLN A 240 -2.89 13.22 13.09
CA GLN A 240 -3.16 14.08 14.24
C GLN A 240 -1.94 14.90 14.66
N PHE A 241 -0.74 14.60 14.15
CA PHE A 241 0.53 15.24 14.54
C PHE A 241 1.17 16.05 13.40
N ILE A 242 1.11 15.53 12.18
CA ILE A 242 1.67 16.10 10.94
C ILE A 242 0.58 16.17 9.85
N CYS A 243 0.92 16.35 8.57
CA CYS A 243 -0.08 16.39 7.50
C CYS A 243 -0.66 15.00 7.19
N PHE A 244 0.20 14.00 6.97
CA PHE A 244 -0.21 12.65 6.58
C PHE A 244 0.69 11.62 7.25
N GLY A 245 0.10 10.70 8.00
CA GLY A 245 0.78 9.76 8.89
C GLY A 245 0.66 8.32 8.43
N GLN A 246 1.23 7.40 9.21
CA GLN A 246 1.08 5.96 9.02
C GLN A 246 0.40 5.37 10.25
N PHE A 247 -0.61 4.53 10.01
CA PHE A 247 -1.44 3.92 11.03
C PHE A 247 -1.24 2.41 11.02
N VAL A 248 -1.43 1.77 12.17
CA VAL A 248 -1.54 0.33 12.33
C VAL A 248 -2.90 -0.04 12.90
N GLN A 249 -3.47 -1.15 12.42
CA GLN A 249 -4.66 -1.75 13.02
C GLN A 249 -4.55 -3.29 12.96
N SER A 250 -5.13 -3.98 13.93
CA SER A 250 -5.32 -5.44 13.83
C SER A 250 -6.28 -5.74 12.69
N PHE A 251 -5.81 -6.54 11.73
CA PHE A 251 -6.61 -6.90 10.57
C PHE A 251 -7.78 -7.83 10.94
N GLN A 252 -7.68 -8.50 12.09
CA GLN A 252 -8.73 -9.39 12.59
C GLN A 252 -10.03 -8.67 12.96
N TYR A 253 -10.00 -7.33 13.12
CA TYR A 253 -11.19 -6.51 13.35
C TYR A 253 -11.79 -5.93 12.06
N LEU A 254 -11.07 -6.04 10.95
CA LEU A 254 -11.48 -5.51 9.65
C LEU A 254 -12.04 -6.61 8.75
N SER A 255 -11.53 -7.83 8.92
CA SER A 255 -11.91 -9.03 8.17
C SER A 255 -12.67 -10.03 9.03
N ASN A 256 -13.41 -10.94 8.39
CA ASN A 256 -14.05 -12.06 9.09
C ASN A 256 -13.00 -13.11 9.51
N TRP A 257 -12.38 -12.89 10.66
CA TRP A 257 -11.34 -13.75 11.21
C TRP A 257 -11.92 -14.66 12.30
N ASP A 258 -12.16 -15.93 11.97
CA ASP A 258 -12.91 -16.90 12.80
C ASP A 258 -12.24 -17.28 14.15
N SER A 259 -11.02 -16.81 14.41
CA SER A 259 -10.32 -17.08 15.67
C SER A 259 -9.78 -15.80 16.31
N GLN A 260 -10.36 -15.34 17.41
CA GLN A 260 -9.81 -14.26 18.25
C GLN A 260 -9.24 -14.85 19.56
N PRO A 261 -8.05 -15.46 19.56
CA PRO A 261 -7.53 -16.14 20.75
C PRO A 261 -7.02 -15.19 21.85
N LYS A 262 -6.83 -13.89 21.58
CA LYS A 262 -6.38 -12.86 22.53
C LYS A 262 -6.99 -11.50 22.15
N PRO A 263 -7.17 -10.55 23.08
CA PRO A 263 -7.47 -9.16 22.71
C PRO A 263 -6.30 -8.64 21.88
N PRO A 264 -6.47 -8.41 20.57
CA PRO A 264 -5.37 -8.05 19.71
C PRO A 264 -5.02 -6.57 19.90
N LEU A 265 -3.73 -6.24 19.72
CA LEU A 265 -3.26 -4.85 19.75
C LEU A 265 -3.93 -4.05 18.63
N PHE A 266 -4.10 -2.74 18.85
CA PHE A 266 -4.60 -1.81 17.83
C PHE A 266 -5.99 -2.19 17.29
N GLU A 267 -6.98 -2.26 18.18
CA GLU A 267 -8.38 -2.54 17.80
C GLU A 267 -8.89 -1.55 16.75
N THR A 268 -8.55 -0.28 16.91
CA THR A 268 -8.78 0.79 15.94
C THR A 268 -7.47 1.28 15.35
N GLY A 269 -7.56 1.91 14.18
CA GLY A 269 -6.46 2.63 13.57
C GLY A 269 -5.68 3.49 14.57
N THR A 270 -4.44 3.10 14.84
CA THR A 270 -3.56 3.75 15.80
C THR A 270 -2.42 4.39 15.03
N GLU A 271 -2.26 5.70 15.15
CA GLU A 271 -1.20 6.43 14.46
C GLU A 271 0.16 6.05 15.05
N MET A 272 1.07 5.58 14.20
CA MET A 272 2.45 5.30 14.58
C MET A 272 3.23 6.60 14.57
N GLN A 273 3.83 6.96 15.69
CA GLN A 273 4.61 8.19 15.82
C GLN A 273 6.05 7.98 15.34
N ARG A 274 6.72 9.09 15.04
CA ARG A 274 8.17 9.15 14.79
C ARG A 274 8.83 9.85 15.98
N PRO A 275 10.03 9.44 16.42
CA PRO A 275 10.76 10.18 17.45
C PRO A 275 11.06 11.62 17.01
N GLU A 276 10.87 12.58 17.91
CA GLU A 276 11.25 13.97 17.67
C GLU A 276 12.79 14.15 17.67
N PRO A 277 13.33 15.13 16.91
CA PRO A 277 12.62 16.03 16.00
C PRO A 277 12.25 15.37 14.67
N SER A 278 10.98 15.47 14.25
CA SER A 278 10.58 15.05 12.90
C SER A 278 10.31 16.26 12.00
N GLY A 279 11.00 16.32 10.85
CA GLY A 279 10.86 17.40 9.86
C GLY A 279 9.89 17.08 8.71
N ASN A 280 9.37 15.86 8.67
CA ASN A 280 8.54 15.35 7.59
C ASN A 280 7.08 15.74 7.83
N GLN A 281 6.44 16.34 6.83
CA GLN A 281 5.00 16.58 6.88
C GLN A 281 4.19 15.36 6.43
N VAL A 282 4.79 14.48 5.61
CA VAL A 282 4.13 13.32 5.01
C VAL A 282 4.99 12.09 5.26
N GLU A 283 4.41 11.11 5.92
CA GLU A 283 4.99 9.79 6.16
C GLU A 283 4.33 8.76 5.25
N LYS A 284 5.15 7.88 4.67
CA LYS A 284 4.71 6.83 3.75
C LYS A 284 5.57 5.59 3.90
N ASN A 285 4.97 4.44 3.59
CA ASN A 285 5.67 3.18 3.38
C ASN A 285 6.42 2.65 4.62
N TRP A 286 5.88 2.91 5.81
CA TRP A 286 6.41 2.30 7.01
C TRP A 286 6.06 0.82 7.06
N PHE A 287 6.89 0.03 7.73
CA PHE A 287 6.58 -1.38 7.98
C PHE A 287 6.95 -1.77 9.40
N LEU A 288 6.27 -2.82 9.89
CA LEU A 288 6.52 -3.40 11.20
C LEU A 288 7.52 -4.56 11.12
N PHE A 289 8.29 -4.75 12.17
CA PHE A 289 9.11 -5.93 12.40
C PHE A 289 9.20 -6.27 13.89
N TRP A 290 9.75 -7.44 14.22
CA TRP A 290 9.82 -7.95 15.59
C TRP A 290 11.19 -8.54 15.92
N ASP A 291 11.59 -8.42 17.19
CA ASP A 291 12.72 -9.18 17.74
C ASP A 291 12.32 -10.63 18.10
N ALA A 292 13.23 -11.36 18.74
CA ALA A 292 13.00 -12.75 19.14
C ALA A 292 11.99 -12.87 20.29
N GLU A 293 11.90 -11.84 21.14
CA GLU A 293 10.98 -11.73 22.26
C GLU A 293 9.57 -11.28 21.86
N GLY A 294 9.36 -10.91 20.59
CA GLY A 294 8.08 -10.46 20.07
C GLY A 294 7.79 -8.98 20.34
N ASN A 295 8.77 -8.18 20.74
CA ASN A 295 8.63 -6.73 20.78
C ASN A 295 8.49 -6.19 19.36
N MET A 296 7.59 -5.24 19.20
CA MET A 296 7.27 -4.63 17.91
C MET A 296 8.08 -3.37 17.68
N TYR A 297 8.52 -3.19 16.44
CA TYR A 297 9.26 -2.04 15.97
C TYR A 297 8.66 -1.52 14.67
N THR A 298 8.78 -0.21 14.46
CA THR A 298 8.41 0.44 13.21
C THR A 298 9.66 0.91 12.48
N HIS A 299 9.75 0.60 11.19
CA HIS A 299 10.82 1.04 10.30
C HIS A 299 10.29 2.13 9.37
N TYR A 300 10.89 3.32 9.42
CA TYR A 300 10.36 4.50 8.77
C TYR A 300 11.27 5.07 7.66
N ASP A 301 12.59 4.84 7.71
CA ASP A 301 13.52 5.25 6.65
C ASP A 301 14.52 4.13 6.30
N ALA A 302 14.71 3.85 5.02
CA ALA A 302 15.77 2.95 4.52
C ALA A 302 17.01 3.68 3.98
N TYR A 303 16.87 4.94 3.55
CA TYR A 303 17.90 5.72 2.88
C TYR A 303 17.63 7.23 3.07
N PRO A 304 18.66 8.11 3.16
CA PRO A 304 20.10 7.83 3.13
C PRO A 304 20.66 7.26 4.43
N LYS A 305 19.89 7.35 5.51
CA LYS A 305 20.19 6.71 6.77
C LYS A 305 18.98 5.86 7.15
N ARG A 306 19.25 4.70 7.71
CA ARG A 306 18.21 3.84 8.25
C ARG A 306 17.61 4.49 9.50
N GLY A 307 16.33 4.27 9.72
CA GLY A 307 15.61 4.80 10.87
C GLY A 307 14.51 3.85 11.32
N PHE A 308 14.54 3.48 12.60
CA PHE A 308 13.52 2.64 13.22
C PHE A 308 13.48 2.82 14.73
N SER A 309 12.33 2.52 15.33
CA SER A 309 12.12 2.65 16.77
C SER A 309 11.20 1.56 17.29
N ARG A 310 11.28 1.28 18.59
CA ARG A 310 10.30 0.42 19.26
C ARG A 310 8.93 1.09 19.19
N LEU A 311 7.90 0.32 18.84
CA LEU A 311 6.51 0.76 18.78
C LEU A 311 5.76 0.21 20.01
N TYR A 312 5.05 1.08 20.71
CA TYR A 312 4.18 0.71 21.82
C TYR A 312 2.72 0.59 21.37
N SER A 313 1.88 -0.05 22.18
CA SER A 313 0.49 -0.34 21.86
C SER A 313 -0.41 0.89 21.72
N ASP A 314 0.05 2.06 22.17
CA ASP A 314 -0.63 3.35 22.05
C ASP A 314 -0.18 4.17 20.82
N GLY A 315 0.71 3.62 19.99
CA GLY A 315 1.26 4.29 18.81
C GLY A 315 2.51 5.14 19.10
N THR A 316 2.87 5.35 20.36
CA THR A 316 4.11 6.07 20.71
C THR A 316 5.34 5.23 20.37
N THR A 317 6.46 5.91 20.13
CA THR A 317 7.73 5.26 19.81
C THR A 317 8.83 5.59 20.82
N GLY A 318 9.75 4.64 21.01
CA GLY A 318 11.02 4.87 21.71
C GLY A 318 11.98 5.75 20.91
N PRO A 319 13.25 5.90 21.35
CA PRO A 319 14.27 6.62 20.59
C PRO A 319 14.64 5.89 19.28
N ASP A 320 15.26 6.60 18.34
CA ASP A 320 15.82 6.01 17.12
C ASP A 320 16.93 5.02 17.45
N LEU A 321 16.68 3.74 17.18
CA LEU A 321 17.61 2.64 17.47
C LEU A 321 18.56 2.35 16.31
N ALA A 322 18.32 2.90 15.10
CA ALA A 322 19.19 2.72 13.95
C ALA A 322 20.58 3.31 14.18
N LEU A 323 20.68 4.32 15.06
CA LEU A 323 21.94 4.93 15.47
C LEU A 323 22.94 3.93 16.06
N LEU A 324 22.46 2.83 16.66
CA LEU A 324 23.30 1.78 17.25
C LEU A 324 24.01 0.91 16.20
N ALA A 325 23.49 0.87 14.97
CA ALA A 325 24.07 0.14 13.84
C ALA A 325 24.58 1.06 12.72
N ALA A 326 24.54 2.38 12.91
CA ALA A 326 24.76 3.36 11.86
C ALA A 326 26.12 3.23 11.14
N GLU A 327 27.19 2.88 11.87
CA GLU A 327 28.52 2.70 11.26
C GLU A 327 28.56 1.46 10.34
N SER A 328 28.07 0.31 10.82
CA SER A 328 28.05 -0.92 10.03
C SER A 328 27.07 -0.83 8.88
N ASP A 329 25.90 -0.25 9.11
CA ASP A 329 24.88 -0.05 8.09
C ASP A 329 25.38 0.92 7.02
N GLY A 330 26.05 2.01 7.41
CA GLY A 330 26.61 3.00 6.48
C GLY A 330 27.53 2.38 5.43
N LYS A 331 28.46 1.50 5.85
CA LYS A 331 29.35 0.77 4.92
C LYS A 331 28.56 -0.11 3.95
N CYS A 332 27.56 -0.81 4.46
CA CYS A 332 26.75 -1.70 3.64
C CYS A 332 25.86 -0.96 2.64
N LEU A 333 25.20 0.11 3.09
CA LEU A 333 24.41 1.02 2.26
C LEU A 333 25.30 1.65 1.18
N ASP A 334 26.49 2.11 1.54
CA ASP A 334 27.43 2.71 0.59
C ASP A 334 27.89 1.73 -0.49
N LYS A 335 27.98 0.43 -0.19
CA LYS A 335 28.41 -0.57 -1.15
C LYS A 335 27.29 -1.11 -2.02
N TYR A 336 26.15 -1.44 -1.43
CA TYR A 336 25.12 -2.26 -2.08
C TYR A 336 23.80 -1.51 -2.35
N MET A 337 23.52 -0.38 -1.70
CA MET A 337 22.35 0.43 -2.06
C MET A 337 22.55 1.01 -3.48
N PRO A 338 21.54 0.95 -4.37
CA PRO A 338 21.61 1.58 -5.68
C PRO A 338 22.00 3.05 -5.57
N LYS A 339 22.94 3.46 -6.43
CA LYS A 339 23.39 4.84 -6.50
C LYS A 339 22.39 5.64 -7.32
N LEU A 340 21.79 6.65 -6.67
CA LEU A 340 20.87 7.57 -7.33
C LEU A 340 21.68 8.49 -8.25
N ALA A 341 21.49 8.38 -9.56
CA ALA A 341 22.29 9.10 -10.54
C ALA A 341 21.78 10.54 -10.78
N THR A 342 20.48 10.76 -10.52
CA THR A 342 19.80 12.03 -10.80
C THR A 342 18.85 12.42 -9.66
N GLU A 343 18.37 13.66 -9.70
CA GLU A 343 17.30 14.15 -8.80
C GLU A 343 15.92 13.51 -9.06
N ASN A 344 15.80 12.73 -10.14
CA ASN A 344 14.60 12.01 -10.55
C ASN A 344 14.58 10.56 -10.05
N GLU A 345 15.46 10.23 -9.11
CA GLU A 345 15.60 8.90 -8.54
C GLU A 345 15.47 8.93 -7.02
N TRP A 346 14.76 7.95 -6.48
CA TRP A 346 14.51 7.84 -5.05
C TRP A 346 14.55 6.38 -4.59
N ILE A 347 14.89 6.17 -3.32
CA ILE A 347 14.71 4.88 -2.67
C ILE A 347 13.36 4.88 -1.95
N HIS A 348 12.52 3.91 -2.29
CA HIS A 348 11.23 3.68 -1.65
C HIS A 348 11.31 2.43 -0.78
N GLN A 349 10.90 2.51 0.48
CA GLN A 349 10.43 1.32 1.18
C GLN A 349 9.18 0.81 0.48
N ALA A 350 9.11 -0.50 0.28
CA ALA A 350 8.12 -1.07 -0.61
C ALA A 350 7.15 -1.97 0.17
N THR A 351 7.68 -3.00 0.82
CA THR A 351 6.89 -4.09 1.42
C THR A 351 6.82 -4.06 2.94
N ASN A 352 5.94 -4.91 3.50
CA ASN A 352 6.07 -5.39 4.87
C ASN A 352 7.37 -6.19 5.09
N SER A 353 7.60 -6.64 6.32
CA SER A 353 8.70 -7.55 6.65
C SER A 353 8.25 -8.99 6.89
N LEU A 354 9.16 -9.94 6.70
CA LEU A 354 9.01 -11.36 7.08
C LEU A 354 10.27 -11.83 7.84
N LEU A 355 10.13 -12.90 8.62
CA LEU A 355 11.26 -13.61 9.22
C LEU A 355 11.67 -14.80 8.34
N LEU A 356 12.96 -14.89 8.02
CA LEU A 356 13.53 -15.97 7.22
C LEU A 356 14.67 -16.64 7.98
N THR A 357 14.56 -17.94 8.20
CA THR A 357 15.68 -18.77 8.66
C THR A 357 16.49 -19.24 7.45
N MET A 358 17.80 -18.96 7.46
CA MET A 358 18.74 -19.23 6.35
C MET A 358 19.20 -20.69 6.29
N CYS A 359 18.26 -21.62 6.46
CA CYS A 359 18.41 -23.04 6.15
C CYS A 359 17.10 -23.59 5.60
N ARG A 360 17.13 -24.80 5.06
CA ARG A 360 15.95 -25.47 4.50
C ARG A 360 15.15 -26.14 5.62
N ARG A 361 13.83 -25.98 5.64
CA ARG A 361 12.91 -26.69 6.53
C ARG A 361 13.01 -28.21 6.35
N SER A 362 13.27 -28.65 5.12
CA SER A 362 13.47 -30.07 4.79
C SER A 362 14.78 -30.66 5.35
N ASP A 363 15.72 -29.83 5.82
CA ASP A 363 16.95 -30.28 6.46
C ASP A 363 16.72 -30.58 7.95
N GLN A 364 16.93 -31.84 8.36
CA GLN A 364 16.74 -32.30 9.73
C GLN A 364 17.72 -31.66 10.73
N THR A 365 18.81 -31.06 10.26
CA THR A 365 19.78 -30.35 11.09
C THR A 365 19.49 -28.85 11.21
N CYS A 366 18.50 -28.34 10.48
CA CYS A 366 18.11 -26.93 10.50
C CYS A 366 17.33 -26.61 11.79
N VAL A 367 18.02 -25.94 12.71
CA VAL A 367 17.43 -25.42 13.95
C VAL A 367 17.35 -23.91 13.86
N ARG A 368 16.16 -23.35 14.05
CA ARG A 368 15.95 -21.91 14.12
C ARG A 368 16.70 -21.34 15.33
N SER A 369 17.43 -20.26 15.10
CA SER A 369 18.19 -19.52 16.10
C SER A 369 18.22 -18.04 15.71
N GLU A 370 18.62 -17.16 16.63
CA GLU A 370 18.80 -15.73 16.32
C GLU A 370 19.99 -15.48 15.38
N GLU A 371 20.94 -16.42 15.33
CA GLU A 371 22.13 -16.34 14.48
C GLU A 371 21.84 -16.65 13.01
N ASN A 372 20.81 -17.46 12.74
CA ASN A 372 20.44 -17.86 11.39
C ASN A 372 19.05 -17.37 10.95
N THR A 373 18.38 -16.53 11.74
CA THR A 373 17.06 -15.97 11.41
C THR A 373 17.14 -14.46 11.26
N PHE A 374 16.67 -13.98 10.12
CA PHE A 374 16.79 -12.59 9.72
C PHE A 374 15.43 -12.00 9.36
N ILE A 375 15.34 -10.69 9.45
CA ILE A 375 14.20 -9.93 8.94
C ILE A 375 14.50 -9.57 7.48
N ILE A 376 13.55 -9.86 6.60
CA ILE A 376 13.64 -9.56 5.17
C ILE A 376 12.58 -8.52 4.79
N THR A 377 12.94 -7.60 3.90
CA THR A 377 12.04 -6.61 3.30
C THR A 377 12.52 -6.27 1.89
N ILE A 378 11.63 -5.70 1.07
CA ILE A 378 11.99 -5.16 -0.25
C ILE A 378 11.95 -3.63 -0.18
N ILE A 379 13.00 -3.04 -0.73
CA ILE A 379 13.08 -1.62 -1.08
C ILE A 379 13.11 -1.51 -2.60
N GLN A 380 12.79 -0.34 -3.17
CA GLN A 380 12.77 -0.14 -4.60
C GLN A 380 13.52 1.14 -4.97
N GLN A 381 14.38 1.06 -5.98
CA GLN A 381 14.84 2.25 -6.68
C GLN A 381 13.72 2.70 -7.62
N LYS A 382 13.14 3.85 -7.34
CA LYS A 382 12.23 4.56 -8.24
C LYS A 382 13.06 5.40 -9.19
N VAL A 383 12.82 5.26 -10.49
CA VAL A 383 13.39 6.11 -11.55
C VAL A 383 12.25 6.77 -12.30
N LEU A 384 12.20 8.10 -12.31
CA LEU A 384 11.24 8.84 -13.12
C LEU A 384 11.83 9.07 -14.53
N GLN A 385 11.23 8.40 -15.52
CA GLN A 385 11.59 8.53 -16.94
C GLN A 385 10.46 9.27 -17.66
N GLY A 386 10.67 10.57 -17.94
CA GLY A 386 9.61 11.44 -18.44
C GLY A 386 8.54 11.67 -17.35
N LEU A 387 7.30 11.24 -17.61
CA LEU A 387 6.18 11.33 -16.66
C LEU A 387 5.85 9.99 -15.99
N ARG A 388 6.67 8.96 -16.24
CA ARG A 388 6.40 7.58 -15.83
C ARG A 388 7.47 7.11 -14.86
N SER A 389 7.04 6.46 -13.79
CA SER A 389 7.96 5.86 -12.81
C SER A 389 8.24 4.41 -13.18
N VAL A 390 9.49 4.00 -13.02
CA VAL A 390 9.92 2.60 -13.09
C VAL A 390 10.49 2.25 -11.72
N TYR A 391 10.16 1.08 -11.19
CA TYR A 391 10.63 0.63 -9.88
C TYR A 391 11.47 -0.63 -10.06
N GLU A 392 12.65 -0.62 -9.44
CA GLU A 392 13.59 -1.73 -9.45
C GLU A 392 13.77 -2.26 -8.02
N PRO A 393 13.22 -3.44 -7.68
CA PRO A 393 13.18 -3.95 -6.31
C PRO A 393 14.49 -4.60 -5.88
N TYR A 394 14.98 -4.25 -4.69
CA TYR A 394 16.13 -4.83 -4.02
C TYR A 394 15.70 -5.45 -2.69
N VAL A 395 16.31 -6.58 -2.36
CA VAL A 395 16.05 -7.29 -1.11
C VAL A 395 17.01 -6.77 -0.06
N MET A 396 16.47 -6.35 1.08
CA MET A 396 17.25 -5.99 2.26
C MET A 396 17.01 -7.02 3.36
N VAL A 397 18.10 -7.52 3.95
CA VAL A 397 18.09 -8.49 5.03
C VAL A 397 18.84 -7.90 6.22
N PHE A 398 18.24 -7.95 7.41
CA PHE A 398 18.87 -7.46 8.63
C PHE A 398 18.62 -8.39 9.82
N ASN A 399 19.50 -8.29 10.82
CA ASN A 399 19.47 -9.20 11.97
C ASN A 399 18.14 -9.07 12.74
N GLN A 400 17.57 -10.19 13.19
CA GLN A 400 16.44 -10.18 14.11
C GLN A 400 16.86 -9.68 15.51
N ARG A 401 18.11 -9.90 15.89
CA ARG A 401 18.67 -9.44 17.17
C ARG A 401 19.14 -7.99 17.10
N ALA A 402 19.02 -7.28 18.22
CA ALA A 402 19.62 -5.96 18.39
C ALA A 402 21.14 -5.98 18.10
N PRO A 403 21.73 -4.93 17.48
CA PRO A 403 21.10 -3.65 17.11
C PRO A 403 20.40 -3.67 15.73
N PHE A 404 19.91 -4.84 15.28
CA PHE A 404 19.22 -5.02 14.01
C PHE A 404 20.06 -4.64 12.79
N ALA A 405 21.39 -4.71 12.88
CA ALA A 405 22.30 -4.30 11.79
C ALA A 405 21.94 -5.00 10.46
N ILE A 406 22.14 -4.31 9.34
CA ILE A 406 21.95 -4.89 8.01
C ILE A 406 22.91 -6.08 7.86
N HIS A 407 22.37 -7.21 7.40
CA HIS A 407 23.11 -8.42 7.10
C HIS A 407 23.54 -8.45 5.63
N GLY A 408 22.65 -8.02 4.73
CA GLY A 408 22.96 -7.86 3.32
C GLY A 408 21.87 -7.15 2.53
N ILE A 409 22.23 -6.69 1.34
CA ILE A 409 21.32 -6.12 0.34
C ILE A 409 21.60 -6.82 -0.99
N SER A 410 20.59 -7.14 -1.78
CA SER A 410 20.80 -7.80 -3.08
C SER A 410 21.74 -6.98 -3.97
N LYS A 411 22.68 -7.65 -4.65
CA LYS A 411 23.67 -6.98 -5.52
C LYS A 411 23.01 -6.40 -6.77
N ARG A 412 21.92 -7.03 -7.21
CA ARG A 412 21.12 -6.65 -8.37
C ARG A 412 19.65 -6.51 -7.98
N PRO A 413 18.88 -5.67 -8.69
CA PRO A 413 17.44 -5.64 -8.54
C PRO A 413 16.81 -6.93 -9.08
N LEU A 414 15.63 -7.28 -8.57
CA LEU A 414 14.86 -8.42 -9.04
C LEU A 414 14.16 -8.07 -10.37
N TRP A 415 14.11 -9.05 -11.26
CA TRP A 415 13.28 -9.03 -12.46
C TRP A 415 12.20 -10.09 -12.33
N ILE A 416 10.94 -9.66 -12.28
CA ILE A 416 9.79 -10.56 -12.21
C ILE A 416 9.53 -11.11 -13.61
N HIS A 417 9.71 -12.42 -13.82
CA HIS A 417 9.55 -13.03 -15.12
C HIS A 417 8.14 -12.79 -15.68
N GLY A 418 8.08 -12.39 -16.96
CA GLY A 418 6.85 -11.94 -17.63
C GLY A 418 6.67 -10.42 -17.69
N ARG A 419 7.49 -9.63 -16.96
CA ARG A 419 7.54 -8.15 -17.12
C ARG A 419 7.90 -7.80 -18.56
N LYS A 420 7.09 -6.96 -19.22
CA LYS A 420 7.26 -6.68 -20.65
C LYS A 420 8.08 -5.40 -20.88
N PRO A 421 8.87 -5.34 -21.98
CA PRO A 421 9.42 -4.09 -22.46
C PRO A 421 8.30 -3.24 -23.05
N ARG A 422 8.55 -1.95 -23.04
CA ARG A 422 7.72 -0.95 -23.68
C ARG A 422 8.46 -0.38 -24.86
N LEU A 423 8.09 -0.90 -26.04
CA LEU A 423 8.69 -0.56 -27.32
C LEU A 423 8.56 0.95 -27.65
N ASP A 424 7.58 1.63 -27.06
CA ASP A 424 7.32 3.06 -27.26
C ASP A 424 8.25 3.97 -26.46
N GLN A 425 8.89 3.48 -25.40
CA GLN A 425 9.58 4.34 -24.42
C GLN A 425 10.96 3.84 -24.00
N SER A 426 11.50 2.78 -24.60
CA SER A 426 12.75 2.13 -24.15
C SER A 426 12.75 1.82 -22.64
N THR A 427 11.56 1.59 -22.09
CA THR A 427 11.33 1.25 -20.68
C THR A 427 10.67 -0.11 -20.58
N THR A 428 10.23 -0.49 -19.38
CA THR A 428 9.55 -1.74 -19.08
C THR A 428 8.28 -1.43 -18.29
N ASP A 429 7.41 -2.42 -18.12
CA ASP A 429 6.24 -2.27 -17.27
C ASP A 429 6.63 -1.79 -15.86
N MET A 430 5.84 -0.89 -15.30
CA MET A 430 5.98 -0.35 -13.96
C MET A 430 5.37 -1.38 -13.01
N PHE A 431 6.23 -2.05 -12.24
CA PHE A 431 5.83 -2.97 -11.19
C PHE A 431 6.20 -2.36 -9.85
N TYR A 432 5.22 -2.04 -9.01
CA TYR A 432 5.46 -1.59 -7.64
C TYR A 432 5.21 -2.75 -6.69
N VAL A 433 6.29 -3.35 -6.15
CA VAL A 433 6.19 -4.47 -5.20
C VAL A 433 5.67 -3.99 -3.85
N THR A 434 4.44 -4.35 -3.52
CA THR A 434 3.72 -3.81 -2.37
C THR A 434 3.81 -4.70 -1.15
N SER A 435 3.85 -6.02 -1.33
CA SER A 435 3.78 -6.94 -0.20
C SER A 435 4.54 -8.25 -0.41
N MET A 436 4.87 -8.87 0.72
CA MET A 436 5.38 -10.22 0.82
C MET A 436 4.54 -11.02 1.80
N GLY A 437 4.16 -12.24 1.42
CA GLY A 437 3.42 -13.15 2.31
C GLY A 437 3.84 -14.59 2.09
N TRP A 438 4.02 -15.36 3.15
CA TRP A 438 4.22 -16.80 3.02
C TRP A 438 3.01 -17.44 2.34
N LYS A 439 3.24 -18.42 1.45
CA LYS A 439 2.15 -19.01 0.64
C LYS A 439 1.34 -20.05 1.42
N SER A 440 2.00 -20.82 2.27
CA SER A 440 1.43 -22.01 2.90
C SER A 440 0.37 -21.65 3.93
N HIS A 441 -0.71 -22.44 3.97
CA HIS A 441 -1.74 -22.32 5.00
C HIS A 441 -1.13 -22.46 6.41
N GLY A 442 -1.63 -21.66 7.36
CA GLY A 442 -1.15 -21.60 8.74
C GLY A 442 0.23 -20.95 8.93
N GLN A 443 0.95 -20.63 7.85
CA GLN A 443 2.24 -19.95 7.96
C GLN A 443 2.02 -18.47 8.31
N LYS A 444 2.59 -18.03 9.44
CA LYS A 444 2.45 -16.66 9.94
C LYS A 444 3.50 -15.74 9.34
N ASN A 445 4.38 -15.13 10.14
CA ASN A 445 5.43 -14.24 9.65
C ASN A 445 6.78 -14.92 9.35
N HIS A 446 6.94 -16.22 9.68
CA HIS A 446 8.22 -16.93 9.63
C HIS A 446 8.26 -18.04 8.58
N GLY A 447 9.39 -18.18 7.90
CA GLY A 447 9.67 -19.26 6.95
C GLY A 447 11.15 -19.61 6.81
N TYR A 448 11.42 -20.54 5.90
CA TYR A 448 12.72 -21.14 5.60
C TYR A 448 13.07 -20.99 4.12
N LEU A 449 14.32 -21.29 3.74
CA LEU A 449 14.81 -21.08 2.37
C LEU A 449 14.07 -21.87 1.28
N ASP A 450 13.46 -23.00 1.63
CA ASP A 450 12.67 -23.86 0.73
C ASP A 450 11.15 -23.65 0.85
N ASP A 451 10.70 -22.69 1.67
CA ASP A 451 9.29 -22.31 1.71
C ASP A 451 8.94 -21.41 0.51
N ASN A 452 7.70 -21.52 0.06
CA ASN A 452 7.16 -20.64 -0.98
C ASN A 452 6.56 -19.37 -0.36
N LEU A 453 6.75 -18.24 -1.03
CA LEU A 453 6.13 -16.96 -0.69
C LEU A 453 5.57 -16.27 -1.92
N PHE A 454 4.57 -15.42 -1.72
CA PHE A 454 4.09 -14.48 -2.73
C PHE A 454 4.82 -13.15 -2.60
N LEU A 455 5.16 -12.59 -3.75
CA LEU A 455 5.34 -11.16 -3.92
C LEU A 455 4.12 -10.65 -4.68
N ALA A 456 3.41 -9.67 -4.13
CA ALA A 456 2.30 -9.00 -4.81
C ALA A 456 2.68 -7.56 -5.17
N PHE A 457 2.20 -7.09 -6.32
CA PHE A 457 2.64 -5.84 -6.90
C PHE A 457 1.56 -5.18 -7.75
N GLY A 458 1.55 -3.84 -7.75
CA GLY A 458 0.79 -3.05 -8.70
C GLY A 458 1.47 -3.02 -10.06
N ILE A 459 0.68 -3.01 -11.14
CA ILE A 459 1.13 -2.95 -12.53
C ILE A 459 0.53 -1.71 -13.17
N GLU A 460 1.37 -0.77 -13.61
CA GLU A 460 0.96 0.46 -14.33
C GLU A 460 -0.01 1.39 -13.60
N ASP A 461 -0.21 1.22 -12.28
CA ASP A 461 -1.32 1.86 -11.54
C ASP A 461 -2.70 1.55 -12.16
N GLU A 462 -2.86 0.38 -12.76
CA GLU A 462 -4.10 -0.08 -13.41
C GLU A 462 -4.51 -1.50 -13.00
N MET A 463 -3.56 -2.34 -12.60
CA MET A 463 -3.84 -3.76 -12.32
C MET A 463 -3.01 -4.26 -11.14
N GLY A 464 -3.42 -5.39 -10.57
CA GLY A 464 -2.64 -6.14 -9.59
C GLY A 464 -2.07 -7.43 -10.17
N GLY A 465 -0.87 -7.80 -9.75
CA GLY A 465 -0.24 -9.08 -10.05
C GLY A 465 0.44 -9.69 -8.83
N ALA A 466 0.75 -10.97 -8.93
CA ALA A 466 1.59 -11.66 -7.97
C ALA A 466 2.43 -12.75 -8.63
N ILE A 467 3.53 -13.08 -7.97
CA ILE A 467 4.40 -14.21 -8.33
C ILE A 467 4.68 -15.01 -7.07
N ASP A 468 4.59 -16.34 -7.18
CA ASP A 468 4.97 -17.25 -6.11
C ASP A 468 6.36 -17.82 -6.37
N ILE A 469 7.26 -17.64 -5.42
CA ILE A 469 8.68 -18.00 -5.56
C ILE A 469 9.15 -18.81 -4.35
N VAL A 470 10.27 -19.50 -4.50
CA VAL A 470 10.98 -20.11 -3.38
C VAL A 470 11.77 -19.02 -2.66
N ALA A 471 11.75 -19.00 -1.31
CA ALA A 471 12.40 -17.94 -0.54
C ALA A 471 13.91 -17.78 -0.84
N ASN A 472 14.61 -18.89 -1.12
CA ASN A 472 16.01 -18.86 -1.56
C ASN A 472 16.23 -17.99 -2.80
N ASP A 473 15.30 -17.99 -3.75
CA ASP A 473 15.39 -17.20 -4.98
C ASP A 473 15.28 -15.69 -4.69
N LEU A 474 14.85 -15.29 -3.50
CA LEU A 474 14.88 -13.90 -3.07
C LEU A 474 16.27 -13.49 -2.55
N VAL A 475 17.00 -14.41 -1.90
CA VAL A 475 18.21 -14.11 -1.12
C VAL A 475 19.51 -14.69 -1.66
N ASP A 476 19.50 -15.46 -2.75
CA ASP A 476 20.74 -16.08 -3.27
C ASP A 476 21.80 -15.09 -3.82
N ASP A 477 21.43 -13.82 -4.09
CA ASP A 477 22.31 -12.79 -4.67
C ASP A 477 22.54 -11.63 -3.69
N LEU A 478 22.55 -11.94 -2.38
CA LEU A 478 22.86 -10.96 -1.36
C LEU A 478 24.33 -10.52 -1.42
N GLY A 479 24.54 -9.22 -1.39
CA GLY A 479 25.79 -8.58 -1.02
C GLY A 479 25.87 -8.50 0.49
N LEU A 480 26.77 -9.27 1.09
CA LEU A 480 26.85 -9.42 2.54
C LEU A 480 27.63 -8.26 3.14
N CYS A 481 27.09 -7.65 4.20
CA CYS A 481 27.67 -6.43 4.76
C CYS A 481 29.06 -6.63 5.39
N TYR A 482 29.47 -7.86 5.73
CA TYR A 482 30.83 -8.13 6.20
C TYR A 482 31.88 -8.00 5.08
N GLU A 483 31.47 -8.02 3.82
CA GLU A 483 32.34 -7.80 2.67
C GLU A 483 32.54 -6.30 2.37
N ALA A 484 31.79 -5.41 3.04
CA ALA A 484 31.71 -3.99 2.74
C ALA A 484 32.84 -3.14 3.34
#